data_AF-A0A2T0MU75-F1
#
_entry.id   AF-A0A2T0MU75-F1
#
_cell.length_a   1.000
_cell.length_b   1.000
_cell.length_c   1.000
_cell.angle_alpha   90.00
_cell.angle_beta   90.00
_cell.angle_gamma   90.00
#
_symmetry.space_group_name_H-M   'P 1'
#
loop_
_entity.id
_entity.type
_entity.pdbx_description
1 polymer ?
#
loop_
_entity_poly.entity_id
_entity_poly.type
_entity_poly.pdbx_seq_one_letter_code
_entity_poly.pdbx_strand_id
1 'polypeptide(L)'
;MNDQAAKPRADLAAAIDGCAAWRRAVDAVPRELFLGDALYRDGAEGWAPVRRSEMSRAEWLALAYSDRTWVTQVAGVMAGDAAPVPVPVERPTSSSTQPSLVVRML
;
A
#
# COMPACT_ATOMS: atom_id res chain seq x y z
N MET A 1 20.11 -3.24 14.36
CA MET A 1 18.94 -2.44 13.92
C MET A 1 17.74 -3.36 13.88
N ASN A 2 16.65 -3.02 14.58
CA ASN A 2 15.46 -3.86 14.64
C ASN A 2 14.71 -3.77 13.30
N ASP A 3 14.48 -4.89 12.61
CA ASP A 3 13.70 -4.92 11.37
C ASP A 3 12.21 -4.82 11.70
N GLN A 4 11.69 -3.59 11.70
CA GLN A 4 10.27 -3.33 11.96
C GLN A 4 9.34 -3.91 10.87
N ALA A 5 9.86 -4.25 9.69
CA ALA A 5 9.08 -4.79 8.58
C ALA A 5 8.88 -6.31 8.68
N ALA A 6 9.73 -7.02 9.43
CA ALA A 6 9.69 -8.48 9.51
C ALA A 6 8.31 -9.03 9.91
N LYS A 7 7.70 -8.48 10.96
CA LYS A 7 6.38 -8.91 11.42
C LYS A 7 5.26 -8.62 10.40
N PRO A 8 5.03 -7.37 9.95
CA PRO A 8 3.94 -7.09 9.01
C PRO A 8 4.12 -7.83 7.67
N ARG A 9 5.36 -8.07 7.24
CA ARG A 9 5.66 -8.86 6.06
C ARG A 9 5.27 -10.34 6.22
N ALA A 10 5.65 -10.96 7.34
CA ALA A 10 5.25 -12.32 7.65
C ALA A 10 3.72 -12.45 7.81
N ASP A 11 3.07 -11.45 8.43
CA ASP A 11 1.62 -11.41 8.59
C ASP A 11 0.90 -11.35 7.23
N LEU A 12 1.38 -10.52 6.27
CA LEU A 12 0.85 -10.51 4.90
C LEU A 12 1.09 -11.84 4.17
N ALA A 13 2.29 -12.42 4.31
CA ALA A 13 2.61 -13.71 3.70
C ALA A 13 1.70 -14.83 4.21
N ALA A 14 1.34 -14.81 5.50
CA ALA A 14 0.41 -15.77 6.09
C ALA A 14 -1.03 -15.62 5.60
N ALA A 15 -1.45 -14.40 5.23
CA ALA A 15 -2.78 -14.11 4.69
C ALA A 15 -2.97 -14.54 3.22
N ILE A 16 -1.89 -14.95 2.54
CA ILE A 16 -1.95 -15.37 1.13
C ILE A 16 -2.34 -16.84 1.02
N ASP A 17 -3.48 -17.06 0.36
CA ASP A 17 -3.88 -18.37 -0.14
C ASP A 17 -2.92 -18.82 -1.26
N GLY A 18 -2.33 -20.01 -1.13
CA GLY A 18 -1.40 -20.52 -2.14
C GLY A 18 -0.39 -21.55 -1.59
N CYS A 19 0.56 -21.93 -2.44
CA CYS A 19 1.62 -22.87 -2.05
C CYS A 19 2.68 -22.19 -1.16
N ALA A 20 3.48 -23.00 -0.46
CA ALA A 20 4.52 -22.48 0.43
C ALA A 20 5.58 -21.64 -0.30
N ALA A 21 5.80 -21.87 -1.60
CA ALA A 21 6.74 -21.07 -2.38
C ALA A 21 6.29 -19.61 -2.52
N TRP A 22 4.99 -19.37 -2.76
CA TRP A 22 4.44 -18.02 -2.87
C TRP A 22 4.48 -17.24 -1.55
N ARG A 23 4.15 -17.90 -0.43
CA ARG A 23 4.29 -17.27 0.90
C ARG A 23 5.73 -16.87 1.19
N ARG A 24 6.70 -17.73 0.88
CA ARG A 24 8.14 -17.40 1.04
C ARG A 24 8.56 -16.24 0.14
N ALA A 25 8.05 -16.15 -1.08
CA ALA A 25 8.36 -15.05 -1.98
C ALA A 25 7.87 -13.71 -1.41
N VAL A 26 6.63 -13.66 -0.91
CA VAL A 26 6.09 -12.46 -0.26
C VAL A 26 6.85 -12.10 1.01
N ASP A 27 7.24 -13.11 1.80
CA ASP A 27 8.04 -12.88 3.01
C ASP A 27 9.49 -12.44 2.71
N ALA A 28 10.03 -12.74 1.53
CA ALA A 28 11.40 -12.35 1.19
C ALA A 28 11.50 -10.93 0.59
N VAL A 29 10.44 -10.44 -0.04
CA VAL A 29 10.47 -9.19 -0.82
C VAL A 29 10.04 -7.99 0.04
N PRO A 30 10.90 -6.98 0.23
CA PRO A 30 10.57 -5.79 1.02
C PRO A 30 9.64 -4.85 0.23
N ARG A 31 8.34 -5.15 0.27
CA ARG A 31 7.29 -4.45 -0.50
C ARG A 31 7.31 -2.94 -0.31
N GLU A 32 7.66 -2.45 0.87
CA GLU A 32 7.72 -1.03 1.20
C GLU A 32 8.76 -0.24 0.38
N LEU A 33 9.72 -0.90 -0.25
CA LEU A 33 10.70 -0.28 -1.14
C LEU A 33 10.15 -0.02 -2.55
N PHE A 34 9.06 -0.70 -2.92
CA PHE A 34 8.41 -0.56 -4.23
C PHE A 34 7.18 0.35 -4.18
N LEU A 35 6.82 0.83 -2.98
CA LEU A 35 5.77 1.82 -2.79
C LEU A 35 6.39 3.22 -2.89
N GLY A 36 5.77 4.11 -3.67
CA GLY A 36 6.17 5.51 -3.72
C GLY A 36 5.96 6.24 -2.38
N ASP A 37 6.36 7.50 -2.29
CA ASP A 37 6.33 8.26 -1.03
C ASP A 37 4.96 8.83 -0.64
N ALA A 38 3.93 8.63 -1.46
CA ALA A 38 2.59 9.10 -1.18
C ALA A 38 1.52 8.22 -1.83
N LEU A 39 0.35 8.17 -1.21
CA LEU A 39 -0.83 7.45 -1.67
C LEU A 39 -2.08 8.27 -1.37
N TYR A 40 -3.21 7.91 -1.98
CA TYR A 40 -4.52 8.39 -1.56
C TYR A 40 -5.18 7.38 -0.63
N ARG A 41 -5.82 7.92 0.40
CA ARG A 41 -6.71 7.20 1.31
C ARG A 41 -8.13 7.70 1.09
N ASP A 42 -9.07 6.76 1.07
CA ASP A 42 -10.49 7.08 1.03
C ASP A 42 -10.93 7.69 2.38
N GLY A 43 -11.75 8.74 2.33
CA GLY A 43 -12.18 9.52 3.47
C GLY A 43 -13.54 10.17 3.23
N ALA A 44 -14.15 10.72 4.29
CA ALA A 44 -15.51 11.28 4.23
C ALA A 44 -15.65 12.44 3.24
N GLU A 45 -14.58 13.20 3.01
CA GLU A 45 -14.53 14.35 2.11
C GLU A 45 -13.93 13.99 0.72
N GLY A 46 -13.71 12.69 0.46
CA GLY A 46 -13.07 12.19 -0.75
C GLY A 46 -11.65 11.67 -0.50
N TRP A 47 -10.84 11.67 -1.56
CA TRP A 47 -9.51 11.06 -1.54
C TRP A 47 -8.49 12.00 -0.91
N ALA A 48 -8.03 11.66 0.30
CA ALA A 48 -7.00 12.42 1.00
C ALA A 48 -5.60 11.87 0.67
N PRO A 49 -4.67 12.71 0.18
CA PRO A 49 -3.28 12.27 0.04
C PRO A 49 -2.65 12.06 1.41
N VAL A 50 -1.91 10.96 1.55
CA VAL A 50 -1.10 10.65 2.72
C VAL A 50 0.35 10.50 2.28
N ARG A 51 1.27 11.16 2.99
CA ARG A 51 2.70 11.13 2.66
C ARG A 51 3.46 10.31 3.67
N ARG A 52 4.43 9.52 3.19
CA ARG A 52 5.34 8.73 4.04
C ARG A 52 6.08 9.60 5.05
N SER A 53 6.45 10.82 4.67
CA SER A 53 7.13 11.79 5.53
C SER A 53 6.29 12.27 6.72
N GLU A 54 4.97 12.13 6.65
CA GLU A 54 4.01 12.57 7.68
C GLU A 54 3.60 11.42 8.62
N MET A 55 4.19 10.23 8.44
CA MET A 55 3.87 9.02 9.17
C MET A 55 5.09 8.49 9.91
N SER A 56 4.87 7.82 11.03
CA SER A 56 5.90 6.97 11.60
C SER A 56 6.23 5.81 10.66
N ARG A 57 7.44 5.27 10.79
CA ARG A 57 7.86 4.07 10.03
C ARG A 57 6.90 2.90 10.25
N ALA A 58 6.41 2.72 11.47
CA ALA A 58 5.48 1.63 11.79
C ALA A 58 4.13 1.79 11.06
N GLU A 59 3.59 3.01 11.00
CA GLU A 59 2.33 3.30 10.28
C GLU A 59 2.50 3.08 8.76
N TRP A 60 3.63 3.53 8.20
CA TRP A 60 3.91 3.30 6.78
C TRP A 60 4.05 1.80 6.46
N LEU A 61 4.71 1.03 7.33
CA LEU A 61 4.85 -0.41 7.16
C LEU A 61 3.50 -1.13 7.28
N ALA A 62 2.67 -0.76 8.26
CA ALA A 62 1.32 -1.30 8.40
C ALA A 62 0.46 -1.03 7.14
N LEU A 63 0.62 0.15 6.54
CA LEU A 63 -0.01 0.51 5.28
C LEU A 63 0.51 -0.37 4.13
N ALA A 64 1.82 -0.40 3.92
CA ALA A 64 2.47 -1.09 2.82
C ALA A 64 2.18 -2.59 2.78
N TYR A 65 2.07 -3.22 3.96
CA TYR A 65 1.81 -4.64 4.14
C TYR A 65 0.34 -5.00 4.38
N SER A 66 -0.58 -4.03 4.32
CA SER A 66 -2.00 -4.36 4.32
C SER A 66 -2.39 -5.05 3.01
N ASP A 67 -3.25 -6.05 3.10
CA ASP A 67 -3.82 -6.71 1.92
C ASP A 67 -4.93 -5.86 1.27
N ARG A 68 -4.57 -4.64 0.86
CA ARG A 68 -5.48 -3.63 0.29
C ARG A 68 -4.90 -3.04 -0.99
N THR A 69 -5.81 -2.63 -1.86
CA THR A 69 -5.50 -1.75 -2.99
C THR A 69 -5.22 -0.35 -2.48
N TRP A 70 -4.08 0.23 -2.89
CA TRP A 70 -3.75 1.62 -2.63
C TRP A 70 -3.91 2.46 -3.89
N VAL A 71 -4.59 3.60 -3.77
CA VAL A 71 -4.76 4.54 -4.87
C VAL A 71 -3.52 5.41 -4.97
N THR A 72 -2.99 5.56 -6.19
CA THR A 72 -1.79 6.36 -6.48
C THR A 72 -2.14 7.64 -7.24
N GLN A 73 -3.31 7.68 -7.89
CA GLN A 73 -3.74 8.81 -8.72
C GLN A 73 -5.26 9.00 -8.67
N VAL A 74 -5.69 10.25 -8.57
CA VAL A 74 -7.10 10.67 -8.63
C VAL A 74 -7.21 11.86 -9.56
N ALA A 75 -8.20 11.82 -10.47
CA ALA A 75 -8.45 12.90 -11.44
C ALA A 75 -7.19 13.37 -12.21
N GLY A 76 -6.29 12.43 -12.54
CA GLY A 76 -5.04 12.76 -13.24
C GLY A 76 -3.89 13.22 -12.35
N VAL A 77 -4.12 13.48 -11.05
CA VAL A 77 -3.11 13.97 -10.11
C VAL A 77 -2.52 12.81 -9.32
N MET A 78 -1.19 12.68 -9.33
CA MET A 78 -0.48 11.68 -8.52
C MET A 78 -0.48 12.11 -7.05
N ALA A 79 -0.57 11.15 -6.12
CA ALA A 79 -0.60 11.44 -4.68
C ALA A 79 0.61 12.27 -4.20
N GLY A 80 1.78 12.09 -4.82
CA GLY A 80 2.99 12.86 -4.53
C GLY A 80 2.86 14.35 -4.87
N ASP A 81 2.09 14.67 -5.91
CA ASP A 81 1.92 16.04 -6.44
C ASP A 81 0.66 16.72 -5.90
N ALA A 82 -0.15 16.00 -5.11
CA ALA A 82 -1.43 16.49 -4.60
C ALA A 82 -1.26 17.60 -3.57
N ALA A 83 -2.11 18.62 -3.64
CA ALA A 83 -2.31 19.55 -2.53
C ALA A 83 -2.79 18.78 -1.28
N PRO A 84 -2.49 19.23 -0.05
CA PRO A 84 -2.87 18.55 1.20
C PRO A 84 -4.36 18.74 1.54
N VAL A 85 -5.22 18.62 0.53
CA VAL A 85 -6.67 18.72 0.64
C VAL A 85 -7.30 17.51 -0.06
N PRO A 86 -8.44 17.00 0.44
CA PRO A 86 -9.15 15.90 -0.22
C PRO A 86 -9.59 16.27 -1.64
N VAL A 87 -9.51 15.29 -2.54
CA VAL A 87 -10.07 15.41 -3.89
C VAL A 87 -11.49 14.81 -3.86
N PRO A 88 -12.54 15.62 -4.09
CA PRO A 88 -13.95 15.19 -3.90
C PRO A 88 -14.48 14.28 -5.02
N VAL A 89 -13.61 13.77 -5.90
CA VAL A 89 -14.00 12.95 -7.05
C VAL A 89 -14.18 11.50 -6.62
N GLU A 90 -15.27 10.85 -7.03
CA GLU A 90 -15.61 9.51 -6.53
C GLU A 90 -14.64 8.41 -7.01
N ARG A 91 -14.10 8.49 -8.23
CA ARG A 91 -13.29 7.40 -8.81
C ARG A 91 -11.79 7.72 -8.94
N PRO A 92 -10.92 6.83 -8.42
CA PRO A 92 -9.49 6.91 -8.67
C PRO A 92 -9.18 6.60 -10.14
N THR A 93 -8.12 7.20 -10.67
CA THR A 93 -7.66 6.95 -12.05
C THR A 93 -6.53 5.93 -12.13
N SER A 94 -5.80 5.71 -11.02
CA SER A 94 -4.77 4.67 -10.92
C SER A 94 -4.63 4.14 -9.50
N SER A 95 -4.33 2.85 -9.39
CA SER A 95 -4.15 2.15 -8.11
C SER A 95 -3.24 0.93 -8.25
N SER A 96 -2.73 0.44 -7.13
CA SER A 96 -2.07 -0.86 -7.05
C SER A 96 -3.09 -1.98 -6.86
N THR A 97 -2.87 -3.14 -7.46
CA THR A 97 -3.67 -4.33 -7.15
C THR A 97 -3.41 -4.83 -5.72
N GLN A 98 -4.45 -5.38 -5.09
CA GLN A 98 -4.36 -6.07 -3.79
C GLN A 98 -3.27 -7.17 -3.84
N PRO A 99 -2.36 -7.22 -2.84
CA PRO A 99 -1.25 -8.19 -2.83
C PRO A 99 -1.68 -9.65 -3.00
N SER A 100 -2.66 -10.12 -2.22
CA SER A 100 -3.12 -11.50 -2.27
C SER A 100 -3.74 -11.86 -3.63
N LEU A 101 -4.44 -10.91 -4.25
CA LEU A 101 -5.00 -11.10 -5.58
C LEU A 101 -3.91 -11.28 -6.65
N VAL A 102 -2.86 -10.46 -6.62
CA VAL A 102 -1.72 -10.60 -7.56
C VAL A 102 -1.14 -12.01 -7.47
N VAL A 103 -0.93 -12.51 -6.25
CA VAL A 103 -0.33 -13.83 -6.04
C VAL A 103 -1.25 -14.97 -6.50
N ARG A 104 -2.57 -14.86 -6.31
CA ARG A 104 -3.53 -15.86 -6.82
C ARG A 104 -3.59 -15.97 -8.35
N MET A 105 -3.08 -14.96 -9.06
CA MET A 105 -3.07 -14.93 -10.52
C MET A 105 -1.75 -15.44 -11.14
N LEU A 106 -0.81 -15.91 -10.31
CA LEU A 106 0.49 -16.48 -10.71
C LEU A 106 0.51 -18.00 -10.53
#